data_AF-X0XQI5-F1
#
_entry.id   AF-X0XQI5-F1
#
_cell.length_a   1.000
_cell.length_b   1.000
_cell.length_c   1.000
_cell.angle_alpha   90.00
_cell.angle_beta   90.00
_cell.angle_gamma   90.00
#
_symmetry.space_group_name_H-M   'P 1'
#
loop_
_entity.id
_entity.type
_entity.pdbx_description
1 polymer ?
#
loop_
_entity_poly.entity_id
_entity_poly.type
_entity_poly.pdbx_seq_one_letter_code
_entity_poly.pdbx_strand_id
1 'polypeptide(L)'
;FVTCYLKVHYPAYYLASMLTYGMGYYSPDRYIQEARRFKVKVLLPDINKSGAGFTVEDGAIRVGLGKIKGVGEKHLKSILSLREKCKRFNSLYDFCYKTTLLRINQPLIENLIKVGAFDSTTYPRSALLTLLPLTLKEVRKKKAKDKTQNKISEERELYNTELIASESIPAYHFSNFFQMNLEKEILDLYISNYPLNKYDKILAHLPIMNSNQLLNYFYQKTILIRGVLIQARRQFTRQKQV
;
A
#
# COMPACT_ATOMS: atom_id res chain seq x y z
N PHE A 1 -13.73 -28.37 -6.87
CA PHE A 1 -14.73 -28.34 -5.79
C PHE A 1 -14.31 -27.42 -4.63
N VAL A 2 -13.20 -27.71 -3.94
CA VAL A 2 -12.73 -26.95 -2.75
C VAL A 2 -12.53 -25.45 -3.02
N THR A 3 -11.94 -25.07 -4.16
CA THR A 3 -11.71 -23.67 -4.53
C THR A 3 -13.01 -22.89 -4.71
N CYS A 4 -14.03 -23.48 -5.36
CA CYS A 4 -15.33 -22.85 -5.52
C CYS A 4 -16.04 -22.66 -4.17
N TYR A 5 -15.96 -23.65 -3.27
CA TYR A 5 -16.53 -23.56 -1.93
C TYR A 5 -15.91 -22.39 -1.14
N LEU A 6 -14.58 -22.29 -1.09
CA LEU A 6 -13.89 -21.20 -0.40
C LEU A 6 -14.23 -19.83 -1.01
N LYS A 7 -14.34 -19.75 -2.32
CA LYS A 7 -14.66 -18.50 -3.02
C LYS A 7 -16.09 -18.01 -2.75
N VAL A 8 -17.04 -18.91 -2.49
CA VAL A 8 -18.43 -18.57 -2.16
C VAL A 8 -18.58 -18.22 -0.68
N HIS A 9 -18.03 -19.04 0.22
CA HIS A 9 -18.24 -18.88 1.66
C HIS A 9 -17.21 -17.98 2.36
N TYR A 10 -15.97 -17.95 1.86
CA TYR A 10 -14.86 -17.20 2.47
C TYR A 10 -14.04 -16.41 1.42
N PRO A 11 -14.68 -15.53 0.63
CA PRO A 11 -14.02 -14.84 -0.48
C PRO A 11 -12.82 -14.01 -0.05
N ALA A 12 -12.89 -13.33 1.10
CA ALA A 12 -11.81 -12.49 1.61
C ALA A 12 -10.54 -13.30 1.91
N TYR A 13 -10.67 -14.43 2.61
CA TYR A 13 -9.55 -15.31 2.95
C TYR A 13 -8.97 -16.00 1.72
N TYR A 14 -9.84 -16.44 0.81
CA TYR A 14 -9.41 -17.04 -0.46
C TYR A 14 -8.61 -16.04 -1.33
N LEU A 15 -9.09 -14.81 -1.47
CA LEU A 15 -8.39 -13.80 -2.27
C LEU A 15 -7.11 -13.30 -1.60
N ALA A 16 -7.10 -13.16 -0.27
CA ALA A 16 -5.90 -12.81 0.49
C ALA A 16 -4.79 -13.87 0.35
N SER A 17 -5.15 -15.16 0.36
CA SER A 17 -4.17 -16.24 0.16
C SER A 17 -3.62 -16.23 -1.27
N MET A 18 -4.48 -16.06 -2.29
CA MET A 18 -4.05 -15.94 -3.69
C MET A 18 -3.10 -14.75 -3.91
N LEU A 19 -3.42 -13.58 -3.33
CA LEU A 19 -2.58 -12.38 -3.39
C LEU A 19 -1.24 -12.55 -2.67
N THR A 20 -1.18 -13.38 -1.63
CA THR A 20 0.04 -13.60 -0.84
C THR A 20 0.98 -14.61 -1.48
N TYR A 21 0.45 -15.75 -1.93
CA TYR A 21 1.26 -16.85 -2.44
C TYR A 21 1.50 -16.79 -3.94
N GLY A 22 0.88 -15.84 -4.65
CA GLY A 22 1.07 -15.68 -6.09
C GLY A 22 0.60 -16.90 -6.90
N MET A 23 -0.36 -17.65 -6.36
CA MET A 23 -0.87 -18.87 -6.96
C MET A 23 -1.80 -18.52 -8.12
N GLY A 24 -1.25 -18.18 -9.29
CA GLY A 24 -2.05 -18.16 -10.51
C GLY A 24 -1.44 -17.49 -11.73
N TYR A 25 -2.18 -17.65 -12.83
CA TYR A 25 -1.89 -17.11 -14.16
C TYR A 25 -2.18 -15.60 -14.28
N TYR A 26 -2.91 -15.04 -13.30
CA TYR A 26 -3.43 -13.68 -13.36
C TYR A 26 -2.58 -12.69 -12.58
N SER A 27 -2.55 -11.44 -13.03
CA SER A 27 -1.89 -10.36 -12.30
C SER A 27 -2.59 -10.06 -10.98
N PRO A 28 -1.86 -9.61 -9.94
CA PRO A 28 -2.43 -9.19 -8.66
C PRO A 28 -3.58 -8.17 -8.79
N ASP A 29 -3.51 -7.27 -9.78
CA ASP A 29 -4.58 -6.31 -10.08
C ASP A 29 -5.92 -6.99 -10.40
N ARG A 30 -5.91 -8.16 -11.06
CA ARG A 30 -7.14 -8.91 -11.36
C ARG A 30 -7.78 -9.47 -10.10
N TYR A 31 -6.98 -9.96 -9.15
CA TYR A 31 -7.49 -10.45 -7.87
C TYR A 31 -8.08 -9.31 -7.02
N ILE A 32 -7.53 -8.09 -7.11
CA ILE A 32 -8.14 -6.91 -6.47
C ILE A 32 -9.48 -6.56 -7.13
N GLN A 33 -9.56 -6.59 -8.47
CA GLN A 33 -10.83 -6.39 -9.17
C GLN A 33 -11.87 -7.46 -8.79
N GLU A 34 -11.42 -8.70 -8.61
CA GLU A 34 -12.26 -9.79 -8.14
C GLU A 34 -12.74 -9.55 -6.70
N ALA A 35 -11.87 -9.10 -5.79
CA ALA A 35 -12.27 -8.68 -4.44
C ALA A 35 -13.36 -7.62 -4.48
N ARG A 36 -13.23 -6.61 -5.35
CA ARG A 36 -14.26 -5.58 -5.55
C ARG A 36 -15.58 -6.16 -6.06
N ARG A 37 -15.55 -7.16 -6.97
CA ARG A 37 -16.75 -7.87 -7.46
C ARG A 37 -17.46 -8.63 -6.33
N PHE A 38 -16.70 -9.25 -5.44
CA PHE A 38 -17.22 -9.92 -4.23
C PHE A 38 -17.57 -8.94 -3.09
N LYS A 39 -17.52 -7.62 -3.33
CA LYS A 39 -17.76 -6.56 -2.33
C LYS A 39 -16.80 -6.63 -1.13
N VAL A 40 -15.65 -7.28 -1.29
CA VAL A 40 -14.58 -7.32 -0.29
C VAL A 40 -13.74 -6.06 -0.42
N LYS A 41 -13.65 -5.27 0.65
CA LYS A 41 -12.82 -4.06 0.70
C LYS A 41 -11.35 -4.45 0.75
N VAL A 42 -10.50 -3.71 0.05
CA VAL A 42 -9.04 -3.84 0.13
C VAL A 42 -8.49 -2.60 0.82
N LEU A 43 -7.83 -2.79 1.95
CA LEU A 43 -7.26 -1.74 2.79
C LEU A 43 -5.76 -1.57 2.48
N LEU A 44 -5.32 -0.32 2.52
CA LEU A 44 -3.91 0.04 2.45
C LEU A 44 -3.09 -0.62 3.57
N PRO A 45 -1.77 -0.78 3.38
CA PRO A 45 -0.91 -1.32 4.43
C PRO A 45 -0.94 -0.43 5.68
N ASP A 46 -0.71 -1.01 6.85
CA ASP A 46 -0.58 -0.32 8.13
C ASP A 46 0.55 -0.98 8.93
N ILE A 47 1.49 -0.19 9.43
CA ILE A 47 2.66 -0.70 10.17
C ILE A 47 2.27 -1.50 11.41
N ASN A 48 1.12 -1.19 12.02
CA ASN A 48 0.64 -1.82 13.25
C ASN A 48 -0.22 -3.07 12.99
N LYS A 49 -0.88 -3.15 11.83
CA LYS A 49 -1.87 -4.20 11.54
C LYS A 49 -1.46 -5.16 10.43
N SER A 50 -0.75 -4.69 9.41
CA SER A 50 -0.38 -5.51 8.26
C SER A 50 0.60 -6.63 8.64
N GLY A 51 0.38 -7.82 8.09
CA GLY A 51 1.33 -8.93 8.15
C GLY A 51 2.44 -8.85 7.11
N ALA A 52 3.16 -9.96 6.96
CA ALA A 52 4.14 -10.13 5.88
C ALA A 52 3.45 -10.13 4.50
N GLY A 53 2.41 -10.95 4.36
CA GLY A 53 1.53 -11.02 3.19
C GLY A 53 0.20 -10.30 3.39
N PHE A 54 -0.73 -10.51 2.46
CA PHE A 54 -2.10 -10.01 2.59
C PHE A 54 -2.81 -10.73 3.73
N THR A 55 -3.51 -9.97 4.56
CA THR A 55 -4.19 -10.47 5.76
C THR A 55 -5.65 -10.06 5.73
N VAL A 56 -6.52 -10.78 6.43
CA VAL A 56 -7.94 -10.42 6.54
C VAL A 56 -8.19 -9.81 7.92
N GLU A 57 -8.81 -8.65 7.93
CA GLU A 57 -9.24 -7.92 9.13
C GLU A 57 -10.69 -7.49 8.91
N ASP A 58 -11.60 -7.92 9.80
CA ASP A 58 -13.02 -7.55 9.77
C ASP A 58 -13.70 -7.75 8.39
N GLY A 59 -13.35 -8.84 7.70
CA GLY A 59 -13.86 -9.16 6.37
C GLY A 59 -13.27 -8.33 5.22
N ALA A 60 -12.30 -7.45 5.50
CA ALA A 60 -11.52 -6.71 4.51
C ALA A 60 -10.12 -7.29 4.34
N ILE A 61 -9.56 -7.17 3.14
CA ILE A 61 -8.20 -7.62 2.83
C ILE A 61 -7.24 -6.45 3.07
N ARG A 62 -6.32 -6.58 4.01
CA ARG A 62 -5.25 -5.61 4.24
C ARG A 62 -3.99 -6.00 3.48
N VAL A 63 -3.40 -5.04 2.77
CA VAL A 63 -2.14 -5.23 2.04
C VAL A 63 -0.99 -5.50 3.02
N GLY A 64 -0.19 -6.52 2.71
CA GLY A 64 0.99 -6.89 3.49
C GLY A 64 2.16 -5.92 3.31
N LEU A 65 2.97 -5.78 4.36
CA LEU A 65 4.17 -4.93 4.31
C LEU A 65 5.21 -5.45 3.31
N GLY A 66 5.20 -6.75 3.02
CA GLY A 66 6.10 -7.35 2.03
C GLY A 66 5.80 -6.96 0.59
N LYS A 67 4.63 -6.39 0.30
CA LYS A 67 4.29 -5.93 -1.06
C LYS A 67 4.89 -4.56 -1.40
N ILE A 68 5.40 -3.84 -0.40
CA ILE A 68 5.93 -2.48 -0.56
C ILE A 68 7.32 -2.54 -1.21
N LYS A 69 7.48 -1.82 -2.32
CA LYS A 69 8.76 -1.73 -3.03
C LYS A 69 9.89 -1.26 -2.11
N GLY A 70 10.94 -2.07 -2.05
CA GLY A 70 12.12 -1.84 -1.21
C GLY A 70 12.08 -2.53 0.16
N VAL A 71 10.96 -3.12 0.57
CA VAL A 71 10.90 -3.93 1.80
C VAL A 71 11.45 -5.32 1.50
N GLY A 72 12.75 -5.52 1.75
CA GLY A 72 13.35 -6.85 1.68
C GLY A 72 12.89 -7.76 2.82
N GLU A 73 12.97 -9.08 2.64
CA GLU A 73 12.53 -10.06 3.64
C GLU A 73 13.18 -9.87 5.02
N LYS A 74 14.47 -9.50 5.04
CA LYS A 74 15.20 -9.24 6.28
C LYS A 74 14.60 -8.06 7.05
N HIS A 75 14.31 -6.96 6.37
CA HIS A 75 13.67 -5.80 6.99
C HIS A 75 12.26 -6.14 7.44
N LEU A 76 11.50 -6.89 6.64
CA LEU A 76 10.15 -7.33 6.98
C LEU A 76 10.11 -8.15 8.27
N LYS A 77 10.91 -9.24 8.35
CA LYS A 77 11.00 -10.08 9.55
C LYS A 77 11.45 -9.28 10.77
N SER A 78 12.36 -8.33 10.57
CA SER A 78 12.86 -7.48 11.65
C SER A 78 11.81 -6.49 12.16
N ILE A 79 11.03 -5.88 11.27
CA ILE A 79 9.93 -4.97 11.65
C ILE A 79 8.84 -5.73 12.40
N LEU A 80 8.46 -6.91 11.92
CA LEU A 80 7.44 -7.75 12.57
C LEU A 80 7.89 -8.23 13.95
N SER A 81 9.12 -8.72 14.09
CA SER A 81 9.66 -9.14 15.40
C SER A 81 9.84 -7.97 16.37
N LEU A 82 10.20 -6.77 15.90
CA LEU A 82 10.17 -5.57 16.74
C LEU A 82 8.75 -5.20 17.17
N ARG A 83 7.76 -5.34 16.28
CA ARG A 83 6.36 -5.07 16.62
C ARG A 83 5.85 -6.02 17.69
N GLU A 84 6.20 -7.31 17.62
CA GLU A 84 5.85 -8.29 18.67
C GLU A 84 6.42 -7.89 20.04
N LYS A 85 7.67 -7.40 20.08
CA LYS A 85 8.31 -6.93 21.32
C LYS A 85 7.73 -5.62 21.85
N CYS A 86 7.45 -4.68 20.96
CA CYS A 86 7.02 -3.32 21.32
C CYS A 86 5.50 -3.13 21.36
N LYS A 87 4.73 -4.15 20.98
CA LYS A 87 3.26 -4.17 20.78
C LYS A 87 2.74 -3.23 19.68
N ARG A 88 3.13 -1.95 19.69
CA ARG A 88 2.65 -0.92 18.75
C ARG A 88 3.72 0.15 18.49
N PHE A 89 3.66 0.74 17.29
CA PHE A 89 4.36 1.97 16.94
C PHE A 89 3.39 3.15 17.06
N ASN A 90 3.70 4.10 17.94
CA ASN A 90 2.80 5.22 18.26
C ASN A 90 2.98 6.40 17.30
N SER A 91 4.21 6.64 16.84
CA SER A 91 4.55 7.77 15.98
C SER A 91 5.65 7.41 14.99
N LEU A 92 5.87 8.27 13.99
CA LEU A 92 7.01 8.15 13.07
C LEU A 92 8.34 8.14 13.83
N TYR A 93 8.48 8.99 14.85
CA TYR A 93 9.67 9.05 15.69
C TYR A 93 9.90 7.72 16.42
N ASP A 94 8.86 7.17 17.06
CA ASP A 94 8.93 5.89 17.77
C ASP A 94 9.34 4.75 16.82
N PHE A 95 8.77 4.72 15.62
CA PHE A 95 9.19 3.78 14.58
C PHE A 95 10.66 3.95 14.20
N CYS A 96 11.12 5.16 13.90
CA CYS A 96 12.51 5.44 13.52
C CYS A 96 13.51 5.09 14.64
N TYR A 97 13.17 5.39 15.90
CA TYR A 97 14.02 5.11 17.07
C TYR A 97 14.17 3.59 17.32
N LYS A 98 13.06 2.85 17.27
CA LYS A 98 13.06 1.39 17.45
C LYS A 98 13.75 0.68 16.28
N THR A 99 13.55 1.16 15.05
CA THR A 99 14.12 0.53 13.84
C THR A 99 15.53 0.99 13.47
N THR A 100 16.16 1.89 14.25
CA THR A 100 17.51 2.39 13.94
C THR A 100 18.56 1.26 13.77
N LEU A 101 18.44 0.20 14.56
CA LEU A 101 19.36 -0.95 14.50
C LEU A 101 19.18 -1.78 13.22
N LEU A 102 18.03 -1.67 12.56
CA LEU A 102 17.69 -2.43 11.36
C LEU A 102 18.28 -1.83 10.08
N ARG A 103 18.98 -0.68 10.18
CA ARG A 103 19.58 0.04 9.04
C ARG A 103 18.59 0.20 7.88
N ILE A 104 17.36 0.59 8.21
CA ILE A 104 16.34 0.86 7.19
C ILE A 104 16.74 2.14 6.45
N ASN A 105 16.74 2.06 5.12
CA ASN A 105 17.04 3.20 4.26
C ASN A 105 15.91 4.23 4.31
N GLN A 106 16.26 5.53 4.22
CA GLN A 106 15.27 6.61 4.20
C GLN A 106 14.22 6.45 3.09
N PRO A 107 14.56 6.10 1.82
CA PRO A 107 13.57 5.86 0.78
C PRO A 107 12.54 4.78 1.13
N LEU A 108 12.89 3.80 1.97
CA LEU A 108 11.94 2.78 2.41
C LEU A 108 10.87 3.36 3.32
N ILE A 109 11.27 4.24 4.24
CA ILE A 109 10.34 4.92 5.16
C ILE A 109 9.46 5.89 4.39
N GLU A 110 10.02 6.61 3.40
CA GLU A 110 9.23 7.44 2.49
C GLU A 110 8.17 6.63 1.75
N ASN A 111 8.53 5.45 1.24
CA ASN A 111 7.58 4.56 0.57
C ASN A 111 6.47 4.11 1.52
N LEU A 112 6.81 3.73 2.75
CA LEU A 112 5.83 3.38 3.80
C LEU A 112 4.85 4.52 4.06
N ILE A 113 5.34 5.77 4.19
CA ILE A 113 4.49 6.95 4.38
C ILE A 113 3.60 7.19 3.16
N LYS A 114 4.16 7.14 1.95
CA LYS A 114 3.44 7.40 0.69
C LYS A 114 2.26 6.46 0.48
N VAL A 115 2.41 5.18 0.80
CA VAL A 115 1.34 4.16 0.67
C VAL A 115 0.35 4.12 1.84
N GLY A 116 0.53 4.98 2.85
CA GLY A 116 -0.40 5.08 3.98
C GLY A 116 -0.13 4.12 5.14
N ALA A 117 1.06 3.52 5.22
CA ALA A 117 1.41 2.63 6.33
C ALA A 117 1.37 3.32 7.71
N PHE A 118 1.42 4.66 7.73
CA PHE A 118 1.36 5.50 8.92
C PHE A 118 0.03 6.25 9.07
N ASP A 119 -0.99 5.96 8.24
CA ASP A 119 -2.30 6.63 8.33
C ASP A 119 -2.97 6.40 9.71
N SER A 120 -2.59 5.32 10.41
CA SER A 120 -3.04 5.04 11.79
C SER A 120 -2.48 5.99 12.84
N THR A 121 -1.51 6.85 12.49
CA THR A 121 -0.95 7.87 13.39
C THR A 121 -1.67 9.22 13.28
N THR A 122 -2.74 9.34 12.48
CA THR A 122 -3.59 10.54 12.26
C THR A 122 -2.91 11.74 11.58
N TYR A 123 -1.59 11.71 11.38
CA TYR A 123 -0.87 12.78 10.68
C TYR A 123 -1.01 12.66 9.15
N PRO A 124 -1.17 13.79 8.43
CA PRO A 124 -1.21 13.78 6.98
C PRO A 124 0.14 13.35 6.41
N ARG A 125 0.09 12.56 5.32
CA ARG A 125 1.29 12.00 4.67
C ARG A 125 2.31 13.07 4.26
N SER A 126 1.86 14.25 3.83
CA SER A 126 2.76 15.36 3.46
C SER A 126 3.59 15.84 4.66
N ALA A 127 2.96 16.01 5.82
CA ALA A 127 3.64 16.43 7.04
C ALA A 127 4.65 15.37 7.49
N LEU A 128 4.28 14.09 7.44
CA LEU A 128 5.18 12.98 7.76
C LEU A 128 6.40 12.94 6.85
N LEU A 129 6.26 13.19 5.54
CA LEU A 129 7.38 13.24 4.61
C LEU A 129 8.31 14.43 4.90
N THR A 130 7.77 15.59 5.21
CA THR A 130 8.57 16.77 5.59
C THR A 130 9.31 16.56 6.91
N LEU A 131 8.69 15.87 7.86
CA LEU A 131 9.23 15.61 9.19
C LEU A 131 10.30 14.49 9.19
N LEU A 132 10.22 13.56 8.23
CA LEU A 132 11.11 12.41 8.14
C LEU A 132 12.62 12.74 8.26
N PRO A 133 13.21 13.66 7.44
CA PRO A 133 14.63 13.96 7.54
C PRO A 133 15.04 14.55 8.90
N LEU A 134 14.14 15.32 9.55
CA LEU A 134 14.38 15.89 10.88
C LEU A 134 14.38 14.78 11.93
N THR A 135 13.36 13.92 11.93
CA THR A 135 13.27 12.80 12.89
C THR A 135 14.48 11.86 12.78
N LEU A 136 14.97 11.56 11.58
CA LEU A 136 16.13 10.70 11.39
C LEU A 136 17.41 11.34 11.96
N LYS A 137 17.58 12.66 11.85
CA LYS A 137 18.72 13.37 12.44
C LYS A 137 18.67 13.33 13.97
N GLU A 138 17.49 13.57 14.56
CA GLU A 138 17.31 13.55 16.01
C GLU A 138 17.51 12.16 16.60
N VAL A 139 16.95 11.13 15.98
CA VAL A 139 17.12 9.74 16.40
C VAL A 139 18.60 9.34 16.39
N ARG A 140 19.37 9.76 15.37
CA ARG A 140 20.82 9.51 15.30
C ARG A 140 21.57 10.21 16.43
N LYS A 141 21.23 11.48 16.73
CA LYS A 141 21.83 12.23 17.84
C LYS A 141 21.56 11.56 19.19
N LYS A 142 20.31 11.14 19.44
CA LYS A 142 19.92 10.48 20.69
C LYS A 142 20.66 9.15 20.88
N LYS A 143 20.70 8.29 19.86
CA LYS A 143 21.46 7.02 19.94
C LYS A 143 22.96 7.21 20.10
N ALA A 144 23.53 8.30 19.59
CA ALA A 144 24.93 8.63 19.83
C ALA A 144 25.16 9.01 21.30
N LYS A 145 24.28 9.82 21.88
CA LYS A 145 24.30 10.17 23.32
C LYS A 145 24.11 8.95 24.22
N ASP A 146 23.13 8.10 23.91
CA ASP A 146 22.85 6.86 24.65
C ASP A 146 24.08 5.91 24.68
N LYS A 147 24.87 5.87 23.61
CA LYS A 147 26.12 5.07 23.57
C LYS A 147 27.24 5.66 24.42
N THR A 148 27.29 6.99 24.55
CA THR A 148 28.31 7.68 25.35
C THR A 148 27.96 7.78 26.83
N GLN A 149 26.67 7.77 27.19
CA GLN A 149 26.17 7.97 28.57
C GLN A 149 25.88 6.67 29.34
N ASN A 150 26.46 5.53 28.94
CA ASN A 150 26.32 4.26 29.67
C ASN A 150 26.97 4.22 31.07
N LYS A 151 27.27 5.38 31.67
CA LYS A 151 27.50 5.55 33.10
C LYS A 151 26.79 6.81 33.57
N ILE A 152 25.80 6.61 34.44
CA ILE A 152 25.16 7.63 35.27
C ILE A 152 24.17 8.51 34.50
N SER A 153 22.89 8.19 34.63
CA SER A 153 21.79 9.11 35.02
C SER A 153 20.46 8.44 34.67
N GLU A 154 19.89 7.73 35.63
CA GLU A 154 18.45 7.44 35.66
C GLU A 154 17.72 8.72 36.05
N GLU A 155 17.65 9.69 35.14
CA GLU A 155 16.67 10.76 35.25
C GLU A 155 15.80 10.69 34.01
N ARG A 156 14.55 10.28 34.27
CA ARG A 156 13.45 10.25 33.31
C ARG A 156 13.14 11.68 32.90
N GLU A 157 13.91 12.16 31.96
CA GLU A 157 13.57 13.30 31.16
C GLU A 157 12.39 12.91 30.24
N LEU A 158 11.18 13.12 30.77
CA LEU A 158 9.91 13.19 30.05
C LEU A 158 9.91 14.43 29.12
N TYR A 159 10.94 14.58 28.30
CA TYR A 159 11.13 15.77 27.48
C TYR A 159 10.48 15.53 26.12
N ASN A 160 9.34 16.19 25.95
CA ASN A 160 8.73 16.62 24.69
C ASN A 160 8.78 15.59 23.56
N THR A 161 8.21 14.41 23.81
CA THR A 161 7.72 13.50 22.77
C THR A 161 6.56 14.08 21.94
N GLU A 162 6.10 15.27 22.33
CA GLU A 162 5.21 16.11 21.58
C GLU A 162 6.02 17.14 20.78
N LEU A 163 5.96 17.00 19.46
CA LEU A 163 5.87 18.14 18.56
C LEU A 163 7.15 18.99 18.38
N ILE A 164 7.87 18.72 17.29
CA ILE A 164 8.01 19.81 16.31
C ILE A 164 6.57 20.21 16.01
N ALA A 165 6.10 21.31 16.61
CA ALA A 165 4.75 21.86 16.53
C ALA A 165 4.10 21.55 15.19
N SER A 166 3.23 20.53 15.19
CA SER A 166 2.46 20.06 14.03
C SER A 166 1.62 21.18 13.41
N GLU A 167 1.38 22.26 14.15
CA GLU A 167 0.64 23.43 13.70
C GLU A 167 1.40 24.31 12.70
N SER A 168 2.73 24.22 12.66
CA SER A 168 3.57 25.08 11.80
C SER A 168 3.96 24.45 10.45
N ILE A 169 3.78 23.13 10.29
CA ILE A 169 4.17 22.44 9.06
C ILE A 169 2.98 22.48 8.10
N PRO A 170 3.12 23.05 6.89
CA PRO A 170 2.04 23.05 5.91
C PRO A 170 1.68 21.60 5.56
N ALA A 171 0.51 21.18 6.05
CA ALA A 171 -0.09 19.91 5.77
C ALA A 171 -1.09 20.06 4.63
N TYR A 172 -1.03 19.15 3.65
CA TYR A 172 -2.01 19.08 2.59
C TYR A 172 -2.35 17.62 2.30
N HIS A 173 -3.61 17.37 1.98
CA HIS A 173 -4.03 16.05 1.54
C HIS A 173 -3.61 15.82 0.10
N PHE A 174 -3.02 14.66 -0.16
CA PHE A 174 -2.72 14.25 -1.53
C PHE A 174 -4.01 14.07 -2.31
N SER A 175 -4.03 14.54 -3.56
CA SER A 175 -5.15 14.28 -4.45
C SER A 175 -5.32 12.77 -4.69
N ASN A 176 -6.56 12.32 -4.86
CA ASN A 176 -6.86 10.90 -5.09
C ASN A 176 -6.07 10.32 -6.27
N PHE A 177 -5.86 11.13 -7.33
CA PHE A 177 -5.06 10.72 -8.49
C PHE A 177 -3.58 10.52 -8.13
N PHE A 178 -3.01 11.43 -7.35
CA PHE A 178 -1.62 11.31 -6.90
C PHE A 178 -1.42 10.10 -6.00
N GLN A 179 -2.33 9.86 -5.05
CA GLN A 179 -2.31 8.67 -4.20
C GLN A 179 -2.37 7.37 -5.03
N MET A 180 -3.27 7.32 -6.01
CA MET A 180 -3.41 6.17 -6.89
C MET A 180 -2.14 5.90 -7.72
N ASN A 181 -1.44 6.94 -8.17
CA ASN A 181 -0.16 6.77 -8.88
C ASN A 181 0.93 6.24 -7.95
N LEU A 182 1.00 6.74 -6.71
CA LEU A 182 1.93 6.23 -5.71
C LEU A 182 1.65 4.77 -5.33
N GLU A 183 0.38 4.39 -5.21
CA GLU A 183 -0.03 2.99 -5.01
C GLU A 183 0.47 2.11 -6.15
N LYS A 184 0.32 2.54 -7.40
CA LYS A 184 0.83 1.77 -8.55
C LYS A 184 2.35 1.73 -8.58
N GLU A 185 3.04 2.81 -8.27
CA GLU A 185 4.51 2.85 -8.32
C GLU A 185 5.16 2.00 -7.21
N ILE A 186 4.56 2.00 -6.01
CA ILE A 186 5.16 1.41 -4.80
C ILE A 186 4.61 0.01 -4.50
N LEU A 187 3.30 -0.21 -4.69
CA LEU A 187 2.64 -1.49 -4.41
C LEU A 187 2.41 -2.31 -5.69
N ASP A 188 2.58 -1.71 -6.86
CA ASP A 188 2.20 -2.29 -8.16
C ASP A 188 0.70 -2.61 -8.25
N LEU A 189 -0.14 -1.91 -7.48
CA LEU A 189 -1.56 -2.20 -7.32
C LEU A 189 -2.39 -0.91 -7.28
N TYR A 190 -3.61 -0.97 -7.83
CA TYR A 190 -4.60 0.09 -7.70
C TYR A 190 -5.62 -0.25 -6.62
N ILE A 191 -5.45 0.27 -5.40
CA ILE A 191 -6.27 -0.11 -4.23
C ILE A 191 -7.41 0.88 -4.02
N SER A 192 -7.08 2.16 -3.88
CA SER A 192 -8.06 3.20 -3.52
C SER A 192 -9.01 3.51 -4.66
N ASN A 193 -8.51 3.55 -5.90
CA ASN A 193 -9.32 3.90 -7.06
C ASN A 193 -8.89 3.13 -8.31
N TYR A 194 -9.55 3.37 -9.45
CA TYR A 194 -9.16 2.80 -10.75
C TYR A 194 -8.82 3.92 -11.76
N PRO A 195 -7.83 3.74 -12.65
CA PRO A 195 -7.40 4.79 -13.57
C PRO A 195 -8.51 5.39 -14.45
N LEU A 196 -9.48 4.56 -14.88
CA LEU A 196 -10.58 5.03 -15.71
C LEU A 196 -11.55 5.96 -14.96
N ASN A 197 -11.54 5.97 -13.62
CA ASN A 197 -12.49 6.78 -12.86
C ASN A 197 -12.26 8.28 -13.08
N LYS A 198 -11.06 8.70 -13.48
CA LYS A 198 -10.77 10.08 -13.91
C LYS A 198 -11.66 10.51 -15.09
N TYR A 199 -11.97 9.56 -15.98
CA TYR A 199 -12.68 9.82 -17.23
C TYR A 199 -14.16 9.47 -17.11
N ASP A 200 -14.68 9.05 -15.96
CA ASP A 200 -16.07 8.63 -15.80
C ASP A 200 -17.06 9.70 -16.29
N LYS A 201 -16.78 10.99 -16.05
CA LYS A 201 -17.61 12.10 -16.56
C LYS A 201 -17.68 12.14 -18.08
N ILE A 202 -16.55 11.97 -18.76
CA ILE A 202 -16.47 12.00 -20.24
C ILE A 202 -17.07 10.72 -20.81
N LEU A 203 -16.75 9.58 -20.20
CA LEU A 203 -17.19 8.25 -20.62
C LEU A 203 -18.68 8.04 -20.40
N ALA A 204 -19.31 8.74 -19.44
CA ALA A 204 -20.74 8.66 -19.20
C ALA A 204 -21.59 9.15 -20.40
N HIS A 205 -21.02 10.02 -21.26
CA HIS A 205 -21.70 10.52 -22.45
C HIS A 205 -21.61 9.60 -23.67
N LEU A 206 -20.84 8.51 -23.58
CA LEU A 206 -20.63 7.56 -24.66
C LEU A 206 -21.43 6.27 -24.42
N PRO A 207 -21.97 5.62 -25.47
CA PRO A 207 -22.68 4.35 -25.35
C PRO A 207 -21.69 3.19 -25.11
N ILE A 208 -21.09 3.15 -23.93
CA ILE A 208 -20.05 2.19 -23.57
C ILE A 208 -20.69 0.96 -22.91
N MET A 209 -20.33 -0.21 -23.41
CA MET A 209 -20.71 -1.48 -22.80
C MET A 209 -19.62 -1.98 -21.83
N ASN A 210 -20.05 -2.50 -20.67
CA ASN A 210 -19.12 -3.13 -19.74
C ASN A 210 -18.73 -4.52 -20.23
N SER A 211 -17.50 -4.95 -19.94
CA SER A 211 -17.00 -6.27 -20.39
C SER A 211 -17.87 -7.45 -19.94
N ASN A 212 -18.53 -7.35 -18.79
CA ASN A 212 -19.42 -8.39 -18.28
C ASN A 212 -20.68 -8.58 -19.15
N GLN A 213 -21.12 -7.56 -19.88
CA GLN A 213 -22.32 -7.61 -20.73
C GLN A 213 -22.03 -8.21 -22.11
N LEU A 214 -20.76 -8.33 -22.49
CA LEU A 214 -20.34 -8.88 -23.79
C LEU A 214 -20.67 -10.36 -23.94
N LEU A 215 -20.71 -11.12 -22.84
CA LEU A 215 -20.98 -12.55 -22.87
C LEU A 215 -22.35 -12.90 -23.47
N ASN A 216 -23.30 -11.96 -23.39
CA ASN A 216 -24.67 -12.14 -23.88
C ASN A 216 -24.89 -11.44 -25.24
N TYR A 217 -23.84 -10.89 -25.86
CA TYR A 217 -23.93 -10.12 -27.09
C TYR A 217 -23.57 -10.97 -28.30
N PHE A 218 -24.58 -11.46 -29.02
CA PHE A 218 -24.41 -12.37 -30.16
C PHE A 218 -24.46 -11.68 -31.54
N TYR A 219 -24.57 -10.34 -31.59
CA TYR A 219 -24.79 -9.60 -32.84
C TYR A 219 -23.49 -9.04 -33.45
N GLN A 220 -23.40 -9.03 -34.78
CA GLN A 220 -22.32 -8.45 -35.60
C GLN A 220 -22.28 -6.90 -35.62
N LYS A 221 -22.77 -6.22 -34.57
CA LYS A 221 -22.73 -4.75 -34.50
C LYS A 221 -21.43 -4.28 -33.84
N THR A 222 -20.92 -3.14 -34.29
CA THR A 222 -19.80 -2.46 -33.65
C THR A 222 -20.18 -2.05 -32.23
N ILE A 223 -19.28 -2.32 -31.29
CA ILE A 223 -19.48 -2.04 -29.86
C ILE A 223 -18.32 -1.18 -29.36
N LEU A 224 -18.63 -0.23 -28.50
CA LEU A 224 -17.65 0.61 -27.83
C LEU A 224 -17.38 0.05 -26.44
N ILE A 225 -16.14 -0.30 -26.15
CA ILE A 225 -15.71 -0.83 -24.85
C ILE A 225 -14.69 0.14 -24.25
N ARG A 226 -14.77 0.35 -22.93
CA ARG A 226 -13.73 1.03 -22.16
C ARG A 226 -12.86 0.04 -21.41
N GLY A 227 -11.56 0.30 -21.37
CA GLY A 227 -10.60 -0.53 -20.66
C GLY A 227 -9.28 0.19 -20.49
N VAL A 228 -8.44 -0.32 -19.60
CA VAL A 228 -7.03 0.06 -19.54
C VAL A 228 -6.25 -0.93 -20.40
N LEU A 229 -5.34 -0.43 -21.22
CA LEU A 229 -4.45 -1.27 -22.02
C LEU A 229 -3.41 -1.89 -21.08
N ILE A 230 -3.49 -3.21 -20.88
CA ILE A 230 -2.58 -3.96 -19.99
C ILE A 230 -1.41 -4.53 -20.78
N GLN A 231 -1.67 -5.04 -21.99
CA GLN A 231 -0.66 -5.68 -22.83
C GLN A 231 -1.00 -5.40 -24.30
N ALA A 232 0.00 -4.99 -25.07
CA ALA A 232 -0.07 -4.95 -26.53
C ALA A 232 0.81 -6.08 -27.08
N ARG A 233 0.25 -6.94 -27.93
CA ARG A 233 1.02 -7.92 -28.69
C ARG A 233 1.09 -7.43 -30.14
N ARG A 234 2.30 -7.11 -30.60
CA ARG A 234 2.53 -6.83 -32.01
C ARG A 234 2.71 -8.16 -32.73
N GLN A 235 1.83 -8.45 -33.68
CA GLN A 235 1.99 -9.56 -34.60
C GLN A 235 2.32 -8.97 -35.97
N PHE A 236 3.45 -9.39 -36.54
CA PHE A 236 3.78 -9.04 -37.90
C PHE A 236 3.00 -9.95 -38.83
N THR A 237 2.06 -9.38 -39.58
CA THR A 237 1.40 -10.07 -40.69
C THR A 237 2.38 -10.17 -41.87
N ARG A 238 2.19 -11.18 -42.73
CA ARG A 238 3.07 -11.46 -43.88
C ARG A 238 3.22 -10.29 -44.86
N GLN A 239 2.31 -9.32 -44.83
CA GLN A 239 2.43 -8.08 -45.57
C GLN A 239 2.87 -6.97 -44.61
N LYS A 240 4.15 -6.61 -44.68
CA LYS A 240 4.69 -5.39 -44.08
C LYS A 240 3.98 -4.18 -44.72
N GLN A 241 2.91 -3.69 -44.11
CA GLN A 241 2.52 -2.29 -44.28
C GLN A 241 2.33 -1.67 -42.90
N VAL A 242 2.99 -0.52 -42.78
CA VAL A 242 3.31 0.25 -41.58
C VAL A 242 2.07 0.95 -41.05
#